data_AF-A0A4Q3UQQ5-F1
#
_entry.id   AF-A0A4Q3UQQ5-F1
#
_cell.length_a   1.000
_cell.length_b   1.000
_cell.length_c   1.000
_cell.angle_alpha   90.00
_cell.angle_beta   90.00
_cell.angle_gamma   90.00
#
_symmetry.space_group_name_H-M   'P 1'
#
loop_
_entity.id
_entity.type
_entity.pdbx_description
1 polymer ?
#
loop_
_entity_poly.entity_id
_entity_poly.type
_entity_poly.pdbx_seq_one_letter_code
_entity_poly.pdbx_strand_id
1 'polypeptide(L)'
;LIVKSDNQPIVSQNVEALLCWMDAKPLKVGSKYTLQHGTFRTRCAVREIVYQLNVNTYEELTDAESLKLNDIARVILKTAKPVSFDPYGKNRVNGGAILIDETSNVTVGALMLQGEAE
;
A
#
# COMPACT_ATOMS: atom_id res chain seq x y z
N LEU A 1 8.96 -0.41 16.65
CA LEU A 1 7.77 -1.15 17.12
C LEU A 1 8.23 -2.09 18.23
N ILE A 2 7.50 -2.16 19.35
CA ILE A 2 7.78 -3.08 20.45
C ILE A 2 6.53 -3.95 20.60
N VAL A 3 6.72 -5.27 20.67
CA VAL A 3 5.64 -6.27 20.74
C VAL A 3 5.98 -7.34 21.77
N LYS A 4 4.99 -8.15 22.13
CA LYS A 4 5.22 -9.38 22.91
C LYS A 4 5.92 -10.43 22.04
N SER A 5 6.68 -11.32 22.67
CA SER A 5 7.40 -12.39 21.97
C SER A 5 6.48 -13.36 21.22
N ASP A 6 5.26 -13.57 21.73
CA ASP A 6 4.23 -14.46 21.19
C ASP A 6 3.28 -13.82 20.17
N ASN A 7 3.46 -12.53 19.87
CA ASN A 7 2.62 -11.80 18.92
C ASN A 7 3.47 -10.94 17.99
N GLN A 8 4.27 -11.60 17.16
CA GLN A 8 5.15 -10.95 16.19
C GLN A 8 4.34 -10.41 15.00
N PRO A 9 4.65 -9.18 14.51
CA PRO A 9 4.08 -8.67 13.27
C PRO A 9 4.68 -9.38 12.06
N ILE A 10 4.08 -9.18 10.90
CA ILE A 10 4.69 -9.55 9.61
C ILE A 10 5.85 -8.60 9.36
N VAL A 11 6.99 -9.13 8.93
CA VAL A 11 8.18 -8.33 8.56
C VAL A 11 8.57 -8.68 7.12
N SER A 12 8.23 -7.82 6.17
CA SER A 12 8.50 -8.07 4.75
C SER A 12 8.83 -6.81 3.97
N GLN A 13 9.49 -7.00 2.83
CA GLN A 13 9.68 -5.96 1.81
C GLN A 13 8.62 -6.00 0.71
N ASN A 14 7.90 -7.11 0.57
CA ASN A 14 6.83 -7.28 -0.40
C ASN A 14 5.52 -7.15 0.35
N VAL A 15 4.89 -5.98 0.25
CA VAL A 15 3.71 -5.66 1.03
C VAL A 15 2.50 -5.62 0.12
N GLU A 16 1.52 -6.46 0.41
CA GLU A 16 0.23 -6.43 -0.23
C GLU A 16 -0.71 -5.50 0.53
N ALA A 17 -1.42 -4.64 -0.21
CA ALA A 17 -2.32 -3.68 0.39
C ALA A 17 -3.52 -3.37 -0.51
N LEU A 18 -4.63 -2.99 0.12
CA LEU A 18 -5.69 -2.25 -0.56
C LEU A 18 -5.32 -0.76 -0.54
N LEU A 19 -5.22 -0.16 -1.72
CA LEU A 19 -4.86 1.23 -1.94
C LEU A 19 -6.09 2.01 -2.39
N CYS A 20 -6.34 3.17 -1.78
CA CYS A 20 -7.17 4.23 -2.33
C CYS A 20 -6.26 5.32 -2.89
N TRP A 21 -6.33 5.56 -4.20
CA TRP A 21 -5.54 6.59 -4.88
C TRP A 21 -6.21 7.96 -4.76
N MET A 22 -5.44 8.97 -4.36
CA MET A 22 -5.96 10.29 -3.98
C MET A 22 -5.37 11.44 -4.80
N ASP A 23 -4.50 11.16 -5.77
CA ASP A 23 -3.87 12.19 -6.60
C ASP A 23 -4.49 12.26 -8.00
N ALA A 24 -4.51 13.46 -8.58
CA ALA A 24 -4.98 13.71 -9.94
C ALA A 24 -4.03 13.10 -10.98
N LYS A 25 -2.73 13.04 -10.68
CA LYS A 25 -1.76 12.33 -11.51
C LYS A 25 -1.99 10.82 -11.35
N PRO A 26 -2.19 10.06 -12.44
CA PRO A 26 -2.42 8.62 -12.32
C PRO A 26 -1.20 7.89 -11.73
N LEU A 27 -1.47 6.95 -10.84
CA LEU A 27 -0.47 5.96 -10.43
C LEU A 27 -0.26 4.96 -11.57
N LYS A 28 0.99 4.56 -11.78
CA LYS A 28 1.38 3.56 -12.77
C LYS A 28 2.27 2.51 -12.10
N VAL A 29 2.24 1.28 -12.62
CA VAL A 29 3.20 0.25 -12.21
C VAL A 29 4.63 0.74 -12.45
N GLY A 30 5.52 0.47 -11.50
CA GLY A 30 6.91 0.94 -11.49
C GLY A 30 7.12 2.34 -10.89
N SER A 31 6.05 3.11 -10.65
CA SER A 31 6.15 4.41 -9.97
C SER A 31 6.70 4.25 -8.55
N LYS A 32 7.53 5.22 -8.15
CA LYS A 32 8.22 5.24 -6.86
C LYS A 32 7.60 6.28 -5.93
N TYR A 33 7.46 5.93 -4.67
CA TYR A 33 6.90 6.78 -3.62
C TYR A 33 7.66 6.55 -2.31
N THR A 34 7.40 7.42 -1.33
CA THR A 34 7.71 7.10 0.08
C THR A 34 6.50 6.44 0.71
N LEU A 35 6.68 5.23 1.23
CA LEU A 35 5.74 4.60 2.14
C LEU A 35 6.00 5.12 3.55
N GLN A 36 4.96 5.67 4.19
CA GLN A 36 4.98 5.95 5.62
C GLN A 36 4.03 5.01 6.36
N HIS A 37 4.56 4.27 7.33
CA HIS A 37 3.84 3.38 8.21
C HIS A 37 4.16 3.77 9.67
N GLY A 38 3.19 4.38 10.35
CA GLY A 38 3.43 5.04 11.64
C GLY A 38 4.57 6.07 11.55
N THR A 39 5.63 5.85 12.33
CA THR A 39 6.86 6.67 12.34
C THR A 39 7.93 6.16 11.36
N PHE A 40 7.75 4.99 10.77
CA PHE A 40 8.68 4.41 9.83
C PHE A 40 8.42 4.94 8.42
N ARG A 41 9.49 5.35 7.74
CA ARG A 41 9.46 5.78 6.33
C ARG A 41 10.47 5.00 5.52
N THR A 42 10.06 4.56 4.33
CA THR A 42 10.94 3.87 3.40
C THR A 42 10.51 4.16 1.97
N ARG A 43 11.45 4.12 1.03
CA ARG A 43 11.11 4.17 -0.40
C ARG A 43 10.39 2.89 -0.80
N CYS A 44 9.42 3.00 -1.68
CA CYS A 44 8.75 1.88 -2.29
C CYS A 44 8.51 2.10 -3.77
N ALA A 45 8.33 1.02 -4.51
CA ALA A 45 7.83 1.03 -5.87
C ALA A 45 6.55 0.20 -5.94
N VAL A 46 5.60 0.62 -6.79
CA VAL A 46 4.43 -0.20 -7.13
C VAL A 46 4.91 -1.33 -8.03
N ARG A 47 4.92 -2.56 -7.53
CA ARG A 47 5.32 -3.75 -8.31
C ARG A 47 4.21 -4.15 -9.27
N GLU A 48 2.97 -4.12 -8.78
CA GLU A 48 1.82 -4.69 -9.48
C GLU A 48 0.52 -4.07 -8.96
N ILE A 49 -0.46 -3.94 -9.85
CA ILE A 49 -1.86 -3.72 -9.53
C ILE A 49 -2.53 -5.08 -9.78
N VAL A 50 -2.89 -5.80 -8.72
CA VAL A 50 -3.46 -7.15 -8.80
C VAL A 50 -4.86 -7.08 -9.41
N TYR A 51 -5.66 -6.12 -8.92
CA TYR A 51 -6.92 -5.74 -9.52
C TYR A 51 -7.32 -4.34 -9.05
N GLN A 52 -8.10 -3.66 -9.88
CA GLN A 52 -8.86 -2.48 -9.51
C GLN A 52 -10.28 -2.88 -9.11
N LEU A 53 -10.81 -2.33 -8.02
CA LEU A 53 -12.18 -2.54 -7.60
C LEU A 53 -13.08 -1.50 -8.26
N ASN A 54 -14.11 -1.95 -8.97
CA ASN A 54 -15.18 -1.05 -9.38
C ASN A 54 -16.03 -0.70 -8.16
N VAL A 55 -15.97 0.56 -7.72
CA VAL A 55 -16.67 1.01 -6.50
C VAL A 55 -18.20 0.93 -6.58
N ASN A 56 -18.77 0.83 -7.79
CA ASN A 56 -20.21 0.74 -7.99
C ASN A 56 -20.70 -0.71 -8.09
N THR A 57 -19.91 -1.59 -8.72
CA THR A 57 -20.31 -3.00 -8.96
C THR A 57 -19.62 -4.00 -8.04
N TYR A 58 -18.56 -3.58 -7.34
CA TYR A 58 -17.65 -4.43 -6.56
C TYR A 58 -16.92 -5.50 -7.38
N GLU A 59 -16.90 -5.36 -8.70
CA GLU A 59 -16.15 -6.26 -9.58
C GLU A 59 -14.64 -5.97 -9.52
N GLU A 60 -13.85 -7.04 -9.60
CA GLU A 60 -12.39 -6.98 -9.66
C GLU A 60 -11.95 -6.93 -11.14
N LEU A 61 -11.29 -5.85 -11.52
CA LEU A 61 -10.75 -5.62 -12.86
C LEU A 61 -9.25 -5.91 -12.85
N THR A 62 -8.82 -7.01 -13.49
CA THR A 62 -7.43 -7.51 -13.44
C THR A 62 -6.48 -6.84 -14.44
N ASP A 63 -7.01 -6.06 -15.38
CA ASP A 63 -6.27 -5.59 -16.55
C ASP A 63 -5.77 -4.13 -16.39
N ALA A 64 -5.75 -3.65 -15.14
CA ALA A 64 -5.47 -2.26 -14.81
C ALA A 64 -3.96 -1.96 -14.75
N GLU A 65 -3.44 -1.21 -15.71
CA GLU A 65 -2.03 -0.75 -15.70
C GLU A 65 -1.81 0.56 -14.93
N SER A 66 -2.89 1.25 -14.56
CA SER A 66 -2.85 2.54 -13.87
C SER A 66 -4.09 2.78 -13.01
N LEU A 67 -3.96 3.60 -11.98
CA LEU A 67 -5.07 4.05 -11.13
C LEU A 67 -5.25 5.56 -11.25
N LYS A 68 -6.50 6.00 -11.40
CA LYS A 68 -6.91 7.40 -11.43
C LYS A 68 -7.41 7.84 -10.05
N LEU A 69 -7.64 9.13 -9.91
CA LEU A 69 -8.17 9.72 -8.68
C LEU A 69 -9.44 8.97 -8.21
N ASN A 70 -9.47 8.60 -6.93
CA ASN A 70 -10.52 7.83 -6.25
C ASN A 70 -10.62 6.35 -6.64
N ASP A 71 -9.73 5.82 -7.46
CA ASP A 71 -9.69 4.38 -7.71
C ASP A 71 -9.20 3.63 -6.46
N ILE A 72 -9.84 2.48 -6.22
CA ILE A 72 -9.45 1.54 -5.17
C ILE A 72 -8.88 0.31 -5.85
N ALA A 73 -7.75 -0.20 -5.38
CA ALA A 73 -7.12 -1.37 -5.97
C ALA A 73 -6.32 -2.17 -4.96
N ARG A 74 -6.20 -3.47 -5.21
CA ARG A 74 -5.23 -4.33 -4.53
C ARG A 74 -3.89 -4.18 -5.24
N VAL A 75 -2.86 -3.80 -4.50
CA VAL A 75 -1.53 -3.51 -5.03
C VAL A 75 -0.46 -4.27 -4.26
N ILE A 76 0.63 -4.58 -4.95
CA ILE A 76 1.84 -5.10 -4.34
C ILE A 76 2.91 -4.03 -4.40
N LEU A 77 3.44 -3.67 -3.23
CA LEU A 77 4.51 -2.70 -3.07
C LEU A 77 5.80 -3.42 -2.75
N LYS A 78 6.88 -3.04 -3.45
CA LYS A 78 8.25 -3.43 -3.06
C LYS A 78 8.90 -2.28 -2.30
N THR A 79 9.21 -2.48 -1.04
CA THR A 79 9.90 -1.48 -0.21
C THR A 79 11.41 -1.69 -0.20
N ALA A 80 12.17 -0.60 -0.04
CA ALA A 80 13.63 -0.63 0.03
C ALA A 80 14.16 -1.21 1.36
N LYS A 81 13.33 -1.21 2.40
CA LYS A 81 13.63 -1.76 3.74
C LYS A 81 12.41 -2.54 4.24
N PRO A 82 12.59 -3.66 4.96
CA PRO A 82 11.47 -4.41 5.52
C PRO A 82 10.58 -3.53 6.39
N VAL A 83 9.27 -3.71 6.27
CA VAL A 83 8.24 -3.04 7.08
C VAL A 83 7.69 -4.06 8.07
N SER A 84 7.55 -3.66 9.33
CA SER A 84 6.88 -4.46 10.36
C SER A 84 5.42 -4.01 10.46
N PHE A 85 4.47 -4.83 10.05
CA PHE A 85 3.05 -4.48 10.00
C PHE A 85 2.12 -5.63 10.39
N ASP A 86 0.88 -5.29 10.69
CA ASP A 86 -0.21 -6.24 10.86
C ASP A 86 -1.23 -6.08 9.73
N PRO A 87 -1.98 -7.13 9.37
CA PRO A 87 -3.15 -6.97 8.52
C PRO A 87 -4.13 -5.97 9.13
N TYR A 88 -4.61 -5.01 8.34
CA TYR A 88 -5.50 -3.93 8.77
C TYR A 88 -6.77 -4.45 9.46
N GLY A 89 -7.32 -5.56 8.98
CA GLY A 89 -8.48 -6.22 9.59
C GLY A 89 -8.22 -6.77 10.99
N LYS A 90 -6.95 -7.08 11.35
CA LYS A 90 -6.56 -7.55 12.69
C LYS A 90 -6.15 -6.39 13.60
N ASN A 91 -5.38 -5.43 13.08
CA ASN A 91 -4.93 -4.28 13.84
C ASN A 91 -4.90 -3.03 12.95
N ARG A 92 -5.93 -2.19 13.06
CA ARG A 92 -6.10 -0.99 12.24
C ARG A 92 -4.99 0.04 12.44
N VAL A 93 -4.43 0.12 13.65
CA VAL A 93 -3.38 1.09 13.99
C VAL A 93 -2.06 0.71 13.31
N ASN A 94 -1.72 -0.58 13.30
CA ASN A 94 -0.47 -1.08 12.71
C ASN A 94 -0.64 -1.64 11.28
N GLY A 95 -1.85 -1.61 10.72
CA GLY A 95 -2.11 -1.99 9.33
C GLY A 95 -2.41 -0.82 8.40
N GLY A 96 -2.44 0.41 8.92
CA GLY A 96 -2.63 1.61 8.12
C GLY A 96 -1.30 2.19 7.65
N ALA A 97 -1.23 2.63 6.40
CA ALA A 97 -0.08 3.34 5.85
C ALA A 97 -0.50 4.38 4.81
N ILE A 98 0.43 5.24 4.39
CA ILE A 98 0.21 6.22 3.31
C ILE A 98 1.35 6.19 2.30
N LEU A 99 1.04 6.56 1.06
CA LEU A 99 2.02 6.88 0.03
C LEU A 99 2.18 8.38 -0.10
N ILE A 100 3.43 8.83 -0.17
CA ILE A 100 3.83 10.22 -0.31
C ILE A 100 4.67 10.35 -1.57
N ASP A 101 4.34 11.31 -2.43
CA ASP A 101 5.15 11.66 -3.59
C ASP A 101 6.42 12.40 -3.14
N GLU A 102 7.60 11.91 -3.53
CA GLU A 102 8.88 12.46 -3.06
C GLU A 102 9.19 13.87 -3.61
N THR A 103 8.53 14.28 -4.69
CA THR A 103 8.81 15.57 -5.34
C THR A 103 7.97 16.68 -4.73
N SER A 104 6.68 16.43 -4.55
CA SER A 104 5.70 17.39 -4.04
C SER A 104 5.48 17.30 -2.53
N ASN A 105 5.90 16.20 -1.90
CA ASN A 105 5.59 15.84 -0.51
C ASN A 105 4.09 15.70 -0.21
N VAL A 106 3.25 15.56 -1.24
CA VAL A 106 1.82 15.36 -1.09
C VAL A 106 1.53 13.89 -0.77
N THR A 107 0.57 13.66 0.13
CA THR A 107 0.01 12.32 0.36
C THR A 107 -0.88 11.94 -0.82
N VAL A 108 -0.45 10.95 -1.59
CA VAL A 108 -1.09 10.55 -2.86
C VAL A 108 -1.92 9.27 -2.75
N GLY A 109 -1.78 8.52 -1.65
CA GLY A 109 -2.54 7.29 -1.45
C GLY A 109 -2.67 6.86 0.00
N ALA A 110 -3.81 6.25 0.34
CA ALA A 110 -4.07 5.64 1.65
C ALA A 110 -4.10 4.11 1.51
N LEU A 111 -3.43 3.41 2.43
CA LEU A 111 -3.22 1.96 2.35
C LEU A 111 -3.82 1.24 3.56
N MET A 112 -4.50 0.13 3.28
CA MET A 112 -4.85 -0.91 4.25
C MET A 112 -4.00 -2.15 3.95
N LEU A 113 -2.98 -2.40 4.76
CA LEU A 113 -2.06 -3.51 4.58
C LEU A 113 -2.79 -4.85 4.82
N GLN A 114 -2.60 -5.83 3.94
CA GLN A 114 -3.30 -7.12 3.97
C GLN A 114 -2.37 -8.26 4.38
N GLY A 115 -1.13 -8.26 3.89
CA GLY A 115 -0.19 -9.35 4.14
C GLY A 115 1.13 -9.18 3.40
N GLU A 116 1.96 -10.21 3.48
CA GLU A 116 3.15 -10.35 2.65
C GLU A 116 2.75 -10.90 1.28
N ALA A 117 3.29 -10.32 0.22
CA ALA A 117 3.18 -10.85 -1.12
C ALA A 117 4.38 -11.74 -1.46
N GLU A 118 4.15 -12.84 -2.17
CA GLU A 118 5.20 -13.69 -2.75
C GLU A 118 6.02 -12.95 -3.84
#